data_AF-A0A8T7HMD6-F1
#
_entry.id   AF-A0A8T7HMD6-F1
#
_cell.length_a   1.000
_cell.length_b   1.000
_cell.length_c   1.000
_cell.angle_alpha   90.00
_cell.angle_beta   90.00
_cell.angle_gamma   90.00
#
_symmetry.space_group_name_H-M   'P 1'
#
loop_
_entity.id
_entity.type
_entity.pdbx_description
1 polymer ?
#
loop_
_entity_poly.entity_id
_entity_poly.type
_entity_poly.pdbx_seq_one_letter_code
_entity_poly.pdbx_strand_id
1 'polypeptide(L)'
;MKKLDLSKVEYSHNDKRLGIKVPEFLTEELAYFLGFHVGDGYMKLKVRKNKWDYHMLYGGHQINEYQWYLEFIKPLIKRLFNKEVKLTRCSKNTVIIEIRSKAILTFLHNSCDIPFSPKLNIKIPSPVLNSKIEIKRAFLRGIADTDFSLVFKKGGKYPVINHTTNSKSLHVSLSKLLI
;
A
#
# COMPACT_ATOMS: atom_id res chain seq x y z
N MET A 1 4.08 -4.48 20.10
CA MET A 1 4.02 -3.89 18.74
C MET A 1 5.40 -3.38 18.38
N LYS A 2 5.86 -3.49 17.13
CA LYS A 2 7.21 -3.07 16.74
C LYS A 2 7.24 -1.55 16.51
N LYS A 3 8.16 -0.82 17.14
CA LYS A 3 8.35 0.62 16.92
C LYS A 3 9.06 0.85 15.58
N LEU A 4 8.62 1.86 14.84
CA LEU A 4 9.20 2.26 13.54
C LEU A 4 10.19 3.41 13.73
N ASP A 5 11.23 3.46 12.90
CA ASP A 5 12.15 4.59 12.86
C ASP A 5 11.54 5.73 12.04
N LEU A 6 11.25 6.84 12.69
CA LEU A 6 10.66 8.03 12.07
C LEU A 6 11.67 9.17 11.84
N SER A 7 12.96 8.94 12.13
CA SER A 7 14.01 9.98 12.07
C SER A 7 14.14 10.66 10.70
N LYS A 8 13.79 9.93 9.62
CA LYS A 8 13.85 10.39 8.22
C LYS A 8 12.47 10.74 7.64
N VAL A 9 11.42 10.85 8.46
CA VAL A 9 10.10 11.29 8.00
C VAL A 9 10.08 12.81 7.93
N GLU A 10 9.71 13.34 6.77
CA GLU A 10 9.73 14.76 6.52
C GLU A 10 8.32 15.32 6.32
N TYR A 11 8.01 16.42 6.99
CA TYR A 11 6.72 17.09 6.89
C TYR A 11 6.81 18.34 6.03
N SER A 12 5.91 18.46 5.04
CA SER A 12 5.72 19.74 4.36
C SER A 12 4.89 20.71 5.22
N HIS A 13 4.90 22.00 4.88
CA HIS A 13 4.01 22.99 5.52
C HIS A 13 2.53 22.56 5.42
N ASN A 14 2.13 21.99 4.28
CA ASN A 14 0.76 21.52 4.10
C ASN A 14 0.45 20.28 4.94
N ASP A 15 1.42 19.37 5.14
CA ASP A 15 1.22 18.22 6.04
C ASP A 15 0.98 18.68 7.48
N LYS A 16 1.77 19.67 7.95
CA LYS A 16 1.58 20.28 9.28
C LYS A 16 0.22 20.97 9.40
N ARG A 17 -0.17 21.78 8.40
CA ARG A 17 -1.47 22.48 8.35
C ARG A 17 -2.65 21.52 8.39
N LEU A 18 -2.56 20.39 7.69
CA LEU A 18 -3.62 19.37 7.65
C LEU A 18 -3.56 18.41 8.84
N GLY A 19 -2.59 18.55 9.74
CA GLY A 19 -2.40 17.66 10.89
C GLY A 19 -2.15 16.21 10.49
N ILE A 20 -1.40 15.99 9.39
CA ILE A 20 -1.03 14.64 8.94
C ILE A 20 -0.22 13.95 10.04
N LYS A 21 -0.50 12.68 10.26
CA LYS A 21 0.23 11.83 11.19
C LYS A 21 0.84 10.65 10.43
N VAL A 22 1.85 10.03 11.02
CA VAL A 22 2.34 8.72 10.57
C VAL A 22 2.39 7.80 11.78
N PRO A 23 2.12 6.49 11.63
CA PRO A 23 2.12 5.58 12.77
C PRO A 23 3.54 5.38 13.36
N GLU A 24 3.65 5.43 14.68
CA GLU A 24 4.90 5.12 15.39
C GLU A 24 5.14 3.62 15.56
N PHE A 25 4.08 2.82 15.48
CA PHE A 25 4.11 1.38 15.69
C PHE A 25 3.54 0.62 14.50
N LEU A 26 4.15 -0.51 14.19
CA LEU A 26 3.64 -1.47 13.23
C LEU A 26 2.45 -2.23 13.81
N THR A 27 1.26 -1.76 13.48
CA THR A 27 -0.04 -2.36 13.83
C THR A 27 -0.53 -3.29 12.70
N GLU A 28 -1.56 -4.10 12.96
CA GLU A 28 -2.17 -4.94 11.91
C GLU A 28 -2.83 -4.10 10.81
N GLU A 29 -3.48 -2.99 11.15
CA GLU A 29 -4.04 -2.04 10.17
C GLU A 29 -2.96 -1.43 9.27
N LEU A 30 -1.83 -1.01 9.86
CA LEU A 30 -0.70 -0.52 9.07
C LEU A 30 -0.12 -1.64 8.20
N ALA A 31 0.07 -2.84 8.76
CA ALA A 31 0.61 -3.96 8.01
C ALA A 31 -0.27 -4.32 6.81
N TYR A 32 -1.59 -4.36 6.99
CA TYR A 32 -2.54 -4.50 5.89
C TYR A 32 -2.34 -3.40 4.84
N PHE A 33 -2.28 -2.14 5.26
CA PHE A 33 -2.09 -1.01 4.35
C PHE A 33 -0.77 -1.10 3.56
N LEU A 34 0.31 -1.56 4.21
CA LEU A 34 1.59 -1.80 3.52
C LEU A 34 1.46 -2.91 2.47
N GLY A 35 0.72 -3.98 2.77
CA GLY A 35 0.44 -5.05 1.80
C GLY A 35 -0.34 -4.54 0.59
N PHE A 36 -1.43 -3.84 0.86
CA PHE A 36 -2.25 -3.16 -0.16
C PHE A 36 -1.40 -2.22 -1.04
N HIS A 37 -0.52 -1.43 -0.43
CA HIS A 37 0.37 -0.54 -1.18
C HIS A 37 1.44 -1.29 -1.99
N VAL A 38 1.95 -2.41 -1.48
CA VAL A 38 2.93 -3.25 -2.18
C VAL A 38 2.35 -3.84 -3.46
N GLY A 39 1.09 -4.26 -3.45
CA GLY A 39 0.37 -4.67 -4.66
C GLY A 39 0.04 -3.48 -5.57
N ASP A 40 -1.06 -2.79 -5.30
CA ASP A 40 -1.63 -1.76 -6.20
C ASP A 40 -1.08 -0.34 -6.03
N GLY A 41 -0.33 -0.08 -4.96
CA GLY A 41 0.13 1.28 -4.65
C GLY A 41 1.14 1.82 -5.66
N TYR A 42 0.82 2.95 -6.29
CA TYR A 42 1.79 3.76 -7.01
C TYR A 42 2.37 4.84 -6.09
N MET A 43 3.67 5.08 -6.17
CA MET A 43 4.36 6.11 -5.40
C MET A 43 5.55 6.66 -6.21
N LYS A 44 5.64 7.98 -6.39
CA LYS A 44 6.75 8.62 -7.10
C LYS A 44 7.01 10.06 -6.64
N LEU A 45 8.28 10.43 -6.59
CA LEU A 45 8.74 11.82 -6.52
C LEU A 45 8.86 12.39 -7.92
N LYS A 46 8.20 13.53 -8.17
CA LYS A 46 8.30 14.25 -9.45
C LYS A 46 8.58 15.72 -9.19
N VAL A 47 9.23 16.42 -10.11
CA VAL A 47 9.32 17.89 -10.06
C VAL A 47 8.15 18.45 -10.87
N ARG A 48 7.36 19.33 -10.25
CA ARG A 48 6.25 20.05 -10.90
C ARG A 48 6.36 21.53 -10.55
N LYS A 49 6.47 22.40 -11.56
CA LYS A 49 6.60 23.87 -11.38
C LYS A 49 7.69 24.23 -10.35
N ASN A 50 8.89 23.65 -10.51
CA ASN A 50 10.05 23.81 -9.62
C ASN A 50 9.84 23.40 -8.15
N LYS A 51 8.85 22.54 -7.87
CA LYS A 51 8.61 21.97 -6.54
C LYS A 51 8.52 20.45 -6.60
N TRP A 52 8.98 19.77 -5.56
CA TRP A 52 8.79 18.33 -5.41
C TRP A 52 7.31 18.00 -5.16
N ASP A 53 6.76 17.12 -5.99
CA ASP A 53 5.44 16.51 -5.89
C ASP A 53 5.58 15.09 -5.33
N TYR A 54 5.03 14.89 -4.13
CA TYR A 54 5.08 13.65 -3.37
C TYR A 54 3.79 12.87 -3.63
N HIS A 55 3.78 12.15 -4.75
CA HIS A 55 2.54 11.63 -5.32
C HIS A 55 2.39 10.13 -5.09
N MET A 56 1.24 9.75 -4.53
CA MET A 56 0.78 8.36 -4.44
C MET A 56 -0.59 8.23 -5.08
N LEU A 57 -0.85 7.07 -5.68
CA LEU A 57 -2.09 6.79 -6.38
C LEU A 57 -2.47 5.32 -6.18
N TYR A 58 -3.76 5.08 -6.01
CA TYR A 58 -4.37 3.76 -5.98
C TYR A 58 -5.52 3.78 -6.98
N GLY A 59 -5.59 2.77 -7.84
CA GLY A 59 -6.60 2.67 -8.89
C GLY A 59 -7.22 1.30 -8.89
N GLY A 60 -8.52 1.24 -9.21
CA GLY A 60 -9.27 -0.01 -9.33
C GLY A 60 -10.45 0.14 -10.29
N HIS A 61 -11.16 -0.96 -10.55
CA HIS A 61 -12.36 -1.01 -11.36
C HIS A 61 -13.57 -0.49 -10.59
N GLN A 62 -14.32 0.41 -11.21
CA GLN A 62 -15.46 1.12 -10.61
C GLN A 62 -16.57 0.18 -10.13
N ILE A 63 -16.79 -0.95 -10.79
CA ILE A 63 -17.85 -1.88 -10.41
C ILE A 63 -17.41 -2.75 -9.22
N ASN A 64 -16.17 -3.24 -9.24
CA ASN A 64 -15.73 -4.28 -8.31
C ASN A 64 -15.15 -3.69 -7.02
N GLU A 65 -14.51 -2.53 -7.11
CA GLU A 65 -13.67 -2.01 -6.03
C GLU A 65 -14.18 -0.70 -5.43
N TYR A 66 -15.12 0.00 -6.08
CA TYR A 66 -15.59 1.30 -5.59
C TYR A 66 -16.07 1.26 -4.14
N GLN A 67 -16.85 0.24 -3.78
CA GLN A 67 -17.38 0.12 -2.41
C GLN A 67 -16.27 -0.16 -1.40
N TRP A 68 -15.34 -1.06 -1.72
CA TRP A 68 -14.18 -1.34 -0.88
C TRP A 68 -13.28 -0.12 -0.71
N TYR A 69 -13.04 0.65 -1.78
CA TYR A 69 -12.31 1.91 -1.68
C TYR A 69 -13.03 2.93 -0.80
N LEU A 70 -14.35 3.05 -0.94
CA LEU A 70 -15.17 4.04 -0.23
C LEU A 70 -15.31 3.73 1.25
N GLU A 71 -15.64 2.49 1.59
CA GLU A 71 -16.01 2.07 2.96
C GLU A 71 -14.84 1.56 3.78
N PHE A 72 -13.79 1.06 3.13
CA PHE A 72 -12.68 0.43 3.83
C PHE A 72 -11.36 1.20 3.66
N ILE A 73 -10.88 1.35 2.42
CA ILE A 73 -9.55 1.97 2.16
C ILE A 73 -9.53 3.45 2.56
N LYS A 74 -10.55 4.23 2.19
CA LYS A 74 -10.61 5.64 2.55
C LYS A 74 -10.64 5.87 4.07
N PRO A 75 -11.52 5.20 4.86
CA PRO A 75 -11.47 5.29 6.32
C PRO A 75 -10.16 4.79 6.94
N LEU A 76 -9.56 3.73 6.39
CA LEU A 76 -8.25 3.23 6.84
C LEU A 76 -7.15 4.28 6.69
N ILE A 77 -7.07 4.94 5.53
CA ILE A 77 -6.12 6.03 5.26
C ILE A 77 -6.34 7.20 6.24
N LYS A 78 -7.60 7.52 6.52
CA LYS A 78 -7.94 8.55 7.51
C LYS A 78 -7.48 8.17 8.91
N ARG A 79 -7.71 6.93 9.37
CA ARG A 79 -7.27 6.47 10.69
C ARG A 79 -5.75 6.45 10.83
N LEU A 80 -5.05 5.90 9.83
CA LEU A 80 -3.59 5.75 9.88
C LEU A 80 -2.84 7.08 9.79
N PHE A 81 -3.32 8.01 8.95
CA PHE A 81 -2.54 9.20 8.58
C PHE A 81 -3.23 10.53 8.88
N ASN A 82 -4.46 10.51 9.41
CA ASN A 82 -5.34 11.67 9.49
C ASN A 82 -5.56 12.38 8.13
N LYS A 83 -5.40 11.64 7.02
CA LYS A 83 -5.50 12.19 5.66
C LYS A 83 -6.91 11.99 5.11
N GLU A 84 -7.61 13.08 4.86
CA GLU A 84 -8.82 13.05 4.03
C GLU A 84 -8.44 12.83 2.56
N VAL A 85 -9.10 11.85 1.93
CA VAL A 85 -8.91 11.52 0.52
C VAL A 85 -10.25 11.51 -0.22
N LYS A 86 -10.18 11.87 -1.50
CA LYS A 86 -11.33 11.80 -2.41
C LYS A 86 -11.23 10.53 -3.24
N LEU A 87 -12.35 9.84 -3.39
CA LEU A 87 -12.51 8.76 -4.35
C LEU A 87 -13.12 9.35 -5.61
N THR A 88 -12.34 9.36 -6.70
CA THR A 88 -12.74 9.97 -7.96
C THR A 88 -13.03 8.89 -8.98
N ARG A 89 -14.20 8.95 -9.64
CA ARG A 89 -14.49 8.13 -10.82
C ARG A 89 -13.84 8.78 -12.03
N CYS A 90 -13.05 8.01 -12.76
CA CYS A 90 -12.35 8.40 -13.97
C CYS A 90 -13.01 7.74 -15.20
N SER A 91 -12.54 8.11 -16.39
CA SER A 91 -12.94 7.43 -17.62
C SER A 91 -12.55 5.94 -17.60
N LYS A 92 -13.21 5.13 -18.45
CA LYS A 92 -12.94 3.69 -18.60
C LYS A 92 -13.19 2.87 -17.31
N ASN A 93 -14.30 3.13 -16.62
CA ASN A 93 -14.72 2.37 -15.43
C ASN A 93 -13.63 2.27 -14.36
N THR A 94 -12.83 3.31 -14.17
CA THR A 94 -11.75 3.33 -13.18
C THR A 94 -12.13 4.24 -12.02
N VAL A 95 -11.78 3.84 -10.81
CA VAL A 95 -11.86 4.67 -9.61
C VAL A 95 -10.47 4.87 -9.04
N ILE A 96 -10.18 6.07 -8.56
CA ILE A 96 -8.86 6.40 -8.02
C ILE A 96 -8.94 7.11 -6.67
N ILE A 97 -7.96 6.80 -5.83
CA ILE A 97 -7.57 7.61 -4.68
C ILE A 97 -6.20 8.21 -4.96
N GLU A 98 -6.10 9.53 -4.93
CA GLU A 98 -4.84 10.26 -5.09
C GLU A 98 -4.43 10.91 -3.77
N ILE A 99 -3.16 10.72 -3.38
CA ILE A 99 -2.60 11.31 -2.17
C ILE A 99 -1.36 12.11 -2.52
N ARG A 100 -1.36 13.37 -2.08
CA ARG A 100 -0.16 14.21 -2.02
C ARG A 100 0.18 14.51 -0.58
N SER A 101 1.29 13.95 -0.10
CA SER A 101 1.82 14.16 1.25
C SER A 101 3.31 13.80 1.28
N LYS A 102 4.13 14.74 1.75
CA LYS A 102 5.56 14.49 1.94
C LYS A 102 5.79 13.52 3.10
N ALA A 103 5.04 13.70 4.18
CA ALA A 103 5.12 12.86 5.37
C ALA A 103 4.79 11.40 5.08
N ILE A 104 3.64 11.12 4.43
CA ILE A 104 3.23 9.73 4.19
C ILE A 104 4.18 9.04 3.20
N LEU A 105 4.57 9.72 2.12
CA LEU A 105 5.48 9.13 1.13
C LEU A 105 6.86 8.85 1.73
N THR A 106 7.45 9.81 2.46
CA THR A 106 8.77 9.60 3.09
C THR A 106 8.70 8.55 4.21
N PHE A 107 7.57 8.43 4.91
CA PHE A 107 7.34 7.34 5.85
C PHE A 107 7.30 5.96 5.19
N LEU A 108 6.53 5.79 4.11
CA LEU A 108 6.49 4.51 3.40
C LEU A 108 7.87 4.14 2.85
N HIS A 109 8.61 5.12 2.34
CA HIS A 109 9.93 4.90 1.78
C HIS A 109 11.01 4.63 2.85
N ASN A 110 11.14 5.52 3.83
CA ASN A 110 12.26 5.54 4.77
C ASN A 110 12.02 4.67 6.00
N SER A 111 10.77 4.51 6.44
CA SER A 111 10.42 3.77 7.66
C SER A 111 9.86 2.38 7.37
N CYS A 112 9.31 2.17 6.16
CA CYS A 112 8.66 0.91 5.77
C CYS A 112 9.32 0.21 4.58
N ASP A 113 10.53 0.63 4.17
CA ASP A 113 11.32 0.00 3.10
C ASP A 113 10.60 -0.14 1.75
N ILE A 114 9.63 0.72 1.42
CA ILE A 114 8.91 0.64 0.14
C ILE A 114 9.63 1.51 -0.91
N PRO A 115 10.13 0.94 -2.02
CA PRO A 115 10.79 1.71 -3.07
C PRO A 115 9.78 2.49 -3.94
N PHE A 116 10.26 3.56 -4.58
CA PHE A 116 9.48 4.28 -5.59
C PHE A 116 9.13 3.40 -6.79
N SER A 117 8.02 3.72 -7.46
CA SER A 117 7.59 3.04 -8.68
C SER A 117 8.52 3.36 -9.88
N PRO A 118 8.81 2.38 -10.76
CA PRO A 118 8.27 1.02 -10.79
C PRO A 118 8.90 0.09 -9.74
N LYS A 119 8.07 -0.69 -9.04
CA LYS A 119 8.44 -1.57 -7.92
C LYS A 119 9.08 -2.90 -8.38
N LEU A 120 9.99 -2.87 -9.36
CA LEU A 120 10.51 -4.09 -9.99
C LEU A 120 11.29 -5.01 -9.03
N ASN A 121 11.98 -4.42 -8.05
CA ASN A 121 12.83 -5.15 -7.10
C ASN A 121 12.31 -5.10 -5.66
N ILE A 122 11.02 -4.81 -5.46
CA ILE A 122 10.43 -4.77 -4.13
C ILE A 122 10.49 -6.14 -3.45
N LYS A 123 10.65 -6.14 -2.13
CA LYS A 123 10.57 -7.31 -1.25
C LYS A 123 9.53 -7.01 -0.17
N ILE A 124 9.15 -8.02 0.61
CA ILE A 124 8.43 -7.77 1.86
C ILE A 124 9.25 -6.78 2.72
N PRO A 125 8.65 -5.68 3.19
CA PRO A 125 9.28 -4.74 4.11
C PRO A 125 9.94 -5.42 5.30
N SER A 126 11.17 -5.03 5.66
CA SER A 126 11.87 -5.62 6.81
C SER A 126 11.13 -5.43 8.15
N PRO A 127 10.36 -4.34 8.39
CA PRO A 127 9.53 -4.23 9.57
C PRO A 127 8.50 -5.36 9.67
N VAL A 128 7.91 -5.77 8.55
CA VAL A 128 6.90 -6.85 8.46
C VAL A 128 7.56 -8.22 8.54
N LEU A 129 8.64 -8.46 7.78
CA LEU A 129 9.30 -9.77 7.75
C LEU A 129 9.80 -10.21 9.13
N ASN A 130 10.29 -9.25 9.92
CA ASN A 130 10.84 -9.46 11.25
C ASN A 130 9.81 -9.23 12.37
N SER A 131 8.51 -9.39 12.07
CA SER A 131 7.42 -9.20 13.03
C SER A 131 6.72 -10.50 13.40
N LYS A 132 5.79 -10.39 14.35
CA LYS A 132 4.93 -11.48 14.80
C LYS A 132 3.96 -11.94 13.70
N ILE A 133 3.44 -13.16 13.84
CA ILE A 133 2.62 -13.82 12.82
C ILE A 133 1.35 -13.03 12.46
N GLU A 134 0.74 -12.31 13.40
CA GLU A 134 -0.48 -11.53 13.14
C GLU A 134 -0.20 -10.38 12.17
N ILE A 135 0.95 -9.72 12.31
CA ILE A 135 1.38 -8.63 11.43
C ILE A 135 1.67 -9.17 10.03
N LYS A 136 2.36 -10.32 9.95
CA LYS A 136 2.62 -10.99 8.67
C LYS A 136 1.32 -11.38 7.96
N ARG A 137 0.35 -11.93 8.69
CA ARG A 137 -0.98 -12.29 8.17
C ARG A 137 -1.76 -11.06 7.69
N ALA A 138 -1.73 -9.97 8.45
CA ALA A 138 -2.40 -8.74 8.07
C ALA A 138 -1.79 -8.14 6.78
N PHE A 139 -0.47 -8.13 6.66
CA PHE A 139 0.22 -7.74 5.44
C PHE A 139 -0.12 -8.63 4.25
N LEU A 140 -0.09 -9.96 4.44
CA LEU A 140 -0.46 -10.91 3.39
C LEU A 140 -1.89 -10.71 2.92
N ARG A 141 -2.83 -10.42 3.84
CA ARG A 141 -4.22 -10.09 3.48
C ARG A 141 -4.29 -8.86 2.57
N GLY A 142 -3.55 -7.81 2.90
CA GLY A 142 -3.49 -6.60 2.07
C GLY A 142 -2.96 -6.87 0.66
N ILE A 143 -1.95 -7.74 0.50
CA ILE A 143 -1.48 -8.18 -0.83
C ILE A 143 -2.53 -9.05 -1.52
N ALA A 144 -3.16 -9.96 -0.79
CA ALA A 144 -4.13 -10.89 -1.38
C ALA A 144 -5.36 -10.16 -1.93
N ASP A 145 -5.81 -9.10 -1.25
CA ASP A 145 -6.94 -8.30 -1.69
C ASP A 145 -6.64 -7.48 -2.98
N THR A 146 -5.37 -7.40 -3.43
CA THR A 146 -4.97 -6.71 -4.67
C THR A 146 -4.44 -7.65 -5.75
N ASP A 147 -3.44 -8.47 -5.43
CA ASP A 147 -2.63 -9.19 -6.42
C ASP A 147 -2.99 -10.68 -6.51
N PHE A 148 -3.84 -11.18 -5.61
CA PHE A 148 -4.27 -12.58 -5.63
C PHE A 148 -5.57 -12.72 -6.43
N SER A 149 -5.80 -13.91 -6.95
CA SER A 149 -7.00 -14.23 -7.71
C SER A 149 -7.43 -15.67 -7.44
N LEU A 150 -8.73 -15.91 -7.42
CA LEU A 150 -9.29 -17.25 -7.45
C LEU A 150 -9.31 -17.74 -8.90
N VAL A 151 -8.57 -18.80 -9.20
CA VAL A 151 -8.54 -19.41 -10.53
C VAL A 151 -8.99 -20.87 -10.46
N PHE A 152 -9.71 -21.32 -11.48
CA PHE A 152 -10.17 -22.70 -11.55
C PHE A 152 -9.26 -23.50 -12.50
N LYS A 153 -8.45 -24.40 -11.94
CA LYS A 153 -7.60 -25.33 -12.70
C LYS A 153 -8.36 -26.60 -13.07
N LYS A 154 -7.75 -27.44 -13.91
CA LYS A 154 -8.30 -28.73 -14.37
C LYS A 154 -9.71 -28.62 -14.98
N GLY A 155 -9.87 -27.71 -15.93
CA GLY A 155 -11.14 -27.51 -16.66
C GLY A 155 -12.27 -27.01 -15.77
N GLY A 156 -11.98 -26.09 -14.83
CA GLY A 156 -13.01 -25.48 -13.98
C GLY A 156 -13.28 -26.18 -12.65
N LYS A 157 -12.69 -27.37 -12.41
CA LYS A 157 -13.06 -28.24 -11.27
C LYS A 157 -12.26 -27.99 -9.99
N TYR A 158 -11.13 -27.29 -10.08
CA TYR A 158 -10.21 -27.17 -8.94
C TYR A 158 -9.89 -25.70 -8.63
N PRO A 159 -10.61 -25.08 -7.69
CA PRO A 159 -10.33 -23.70 -7.28
C PRO A 159 -8.97 -23.61 -6.58
N VAL A 160 -8.17 -22.62 -6.96
CA VAL A 160 -6.83 -22.35 -6.41
C VAL A 160 -6.65 -20.85 -6.24
N ILE A 161 -6.01 -20.43 -5.15
CA ILE A 161 -5.53 -19.07 -4.98
C ILE A 161 -4.23 -18.90 -5.77
N ASN A 162 -4.21 -17.96 -6.70
CA ASN A 162 -3.08 -17.67 -7.56
C ASN A 162 -2.59 -16.25 -7.32
N HIS A 163 -1.28 -16.03 -7.43
CA HIS A 163 -0.65 -14.72 -7.31
C HIS A 163 0.34 -14.54 -8.46
N THR A 164 0.32 -13.37 -9.09
CA THR A 164 1.23 -13.01 -10.17
C THR A 164 1.84 -11.64 -9.89
N THR A 165 3.15 -11.51 -10.09
CA THR A 165 3.86 -10.23 -9.91
C THR A 165 5.01 -10.13 -10.89
N ASN A 166 5.31 -8.92 -11.35
CA ASN A 166 6.49 -8.63 -12.18
C ASN A 166 7.79 -8.59 -11.35
N SER A 167 7.69 -8.58 -10.02
CA SER A 167 8.86 -8.56 -9.15
C SER A 167 9.25 -9.97 -8.70
N LYS A 168 10.34 -10.50 -9.27
CA LYS A 168 10.93 -11.78 -8.83
C LYS A 168 11.31 -11.75 -7.34
N SER A 169 11.81 -10.60 -6.86
CA SER A 169 12.16 -10.38 -5.47
C SER A 169 10.95 -10.50 -4.54
N LEU A 170 9.82 -9.91 -4.93
CA LEU A 170 8.58 -10.00 -4.16
C LEU A 170 8.10 -11.46 -4.11
N HIS A 171 8.04 -12.13 -5.27
CA HIS A 171 7.63 -13.53 -5.37
C HIS A 171 8.42 -14.43 -4.41
N VAL A 172 9.76 -14.38 -4.46
CA VAL A 172 10.63 -15.19 -3.60
C VAL A 172 10.42 -14.87 -2.12
N SER A 173 10.28 -13.59 -1.76
CA SER A 173 10.05 -13.20 -0.37
C SER A 173 8.67 -13.64 0.14
N LEU A 174 7.64 -13.57 -0.71
CA LEU A 174 6.27 -13.97 -0.37
C LEU A 174 6.13 -15.47 -0.18
N SER A 175 6.79 -16.29 -1.00
CA SER A 175 6.83 -17.75 -0.82
C SER A 175 7.37 -18.15 0.55
N LYS A 176 8.36 -17.41 1.08
CA LYS A 176 8.90 -17.66 2.43
C LYS A 176 7.96 -17.24 3.56
N LEU A 177 7.00 -16.35 3.29
CA LEU A 177 6.01 -15.90 4.28
C LEU A 177 4.82 -16.87 4.38
N LEU A 178 4.59 -17.67 3.33
CA LEU A 178 3.48 -18.60 3.20
C LEU A 178 3.79 -20.01 3.74
N ILE A 179 5.06 -20.30 4.03
CA ILE A 179 5.56 -21.55 4.63
C ILE A 179 5.72 -21.33 6.13
#